data_AF-A0A934EVD2-F1
#
_entry.id   AF-A0A934EVD2-F1
#
_cell.length_a   1.000
_cell.length_b   1.000
_cell.length_c   1.000
_cell.angle_alpha   90.00
_cell.angle_beta   90.00
_cell.angle_gamma   90.00
#
_symmetry.space_group_name_H-M   'P 1'
#
loop_
_entity.id
_entity.type
_entity.pdbx_description
1 polymer ?
#
loop_
_entity_poly.entity_id
_entity_poly.type
_entity_poly.pdbx_seq_one_letter_code
_entity_poly.pdbx_strand_id
1 'polypeptide(L)'
;MRITEVLTAEHAIFRVMFDHMEHVLPDLKTAAEVKLLARLAEHLLHGHGDSEQNLAYTALDHMLKEKGYLGRLYTEHREMDARFEHAQRSDDLAESRGLLMSAIVMSREHFRYEEQELFPLIDKILQSESLEKLGAAWEQKHAALPG
;
A
#
# COMPACT_ATOMS: atom_id res chain seq x y z
N MET A 1 13.07 13.79 6.59
CA MET A 1 12.06 13.80 5.52
C MET A 1 10.68 13.83 6.16
N ARG A 2 9.66 14.35 5.48
CA ARG A 2 8.27 14.25 5.95
C ARG A 2 7.75 12.84 5.72
N ILE A 3 6.89 12.33 6.61
CA ILE A 3 6.31 10.99 6.47
C ILE A 3 5.59 10.79 5.12
N THR A 4 4.90 11.81 4.59
CA THR A 4 4.26 11.76 3.27
C THR A 4 5.25 11.61 2.12
N GLU A 5 6.47 12.14 2.24
CA GLU A 5 7.56 11.94 1.28
C GLU A 5 8.11 10.52 1.34
N VAL A 6 8.20 9.94 2.54
CA VAL A 6 8.63 8.56 2.76
C VAL A 6 7.63 7.58 2.12
N LEU A 7 6.34 7.73 2.42
CA LEU A 7 5.29 6.87 1.85
C LEU A 7 5.22 6.99 0.31
N THR A 8 5.41 8.20 -0.23
CA THR A 8 5.52 8.40 -1.69
C THR A 8 6.73 7.67 -2.27
N ALA A 9 7.86 7.62 -1.55
CA ALA A 9 9.02 6.84 -1.98
C ALA A 9 8.76 5.34 -1.93
N GLU A 10 8.04 4.83 -0.93
CA GLU A 10 7.56 3.43 -0.89
C GLU A 10 6.68 3.11 -2.11
N HIS A 11 5.73 3.99 -2.46
CA HIS A 11 4.90 3.82 -3.65
C HIS A 11 5.75 3.71 -4.93
N ALA A 12 6.82 4.49 -5.06
CA ALA A 12 7.72 4.39 -6.21
C ALA A 12 8.38 3.01 -6.30
N ILE A 13 8.79 2.45 -5.15
CA ILE A 13 9.35 1.09 -5.08
C ILE A 13 8.28 0.05 -5.44
N PHE A 14 7.07 0.17 -4.91
CA PHE A 14 5.96 -0.73 -5.23
C PHE A 14 5.59 -0.70 -6.71
N ARG A 15 5.59 0.48 -7.34
CA ARG A 15 5.33 0.60 -8.78
C ARG A 15 6.38 -0.14 -9.60
N VAL A 16 7.67 -0.04 -9.25
CA VAL A 16 8.74 -0.81 -9.92
C VAL A 16 8.55 -2.31 -9.73
N MET A 17 8.20 -2.74 -8.50
CA MET A 17 7.87 -4.14 -8.22
C MET A 17 6.68 -4.62 -9.06
N PHE A 18 5.61 -3.83 -9.12
CA PHE A 18 4.41 -4.13 -9.90
C PHE A 18 4.69 -4.17 -11.40
N ASP A 19 5.49 -3.26 -11.95
CA ASP A 19 5.91 -3.28 -13.35
C ASP A 19 6.60 -4.62 -13.69
N HIS A 20 7.49 -5.09 -12.79
CA HIS A 20 8.14 -6.37 -12.96
C HIS A 20 7.16 -7.55 -12.83
N MET A 21 6.26 -7.52 -11.83
CA MET A 21 5.25 -8.56 -11.63
C MET A 21 4.34 -8.68 -12.85
N GLU A 22 3.82 -7.56 -13.37
CA GLU A 22 2.99 -7.50 -14.57
C GLU A 22 3.72 -8.06 -15.79
N HIS A 23 5.03 -7.78 -15.92
CA HIS A 23 5.86 -8.30 -17.00
C HIS A 23 6.01 -9.83 -16.96
N VAL A 24 6.24 -10.41 -15.78
CA VAL A 24 6.49 -11.85 -15.65
C VAL A 24 5.22 -12.70 -15.49
N LEU A 25 4.11 -12.08 -15.09
CA LEU A 25 2.84 -12.77 -14.79
C LEU A 25 2.33 -13.69 -15.92
N PRO A 26 2.39 -13.29 -17.22
CA PRO A 26 1.97 -14.15 -18.33
C PRO A 26 2.83 -15.42 -18.48
N ASP A 27 4.06 -15.39 -17.99
CA ASP A 27 5.03 -16.48 -18.16
C ASP A 27 5.01 -17.53 -17.04
N LEU A 28 4.46 -17.22 -15.86
CA LEU A 28 4.41 -18.13 -14.70
C LEU A 28 3.63 -19.41 -15.02
N LYS A 29 4.20 -20.61 -14.83
CA LYS A 29 3.61 -21.86 -15.31
C LYS A 29 2.66 -22.53 -14.31
N THR A 30 2.67 -22.09 -13.05
CA THR A 30 1.94 -22.75 -11.96
C THR A 30 1.23 -21.75 -11.07
N ALA A 31 0.09 -22.15 -10.50
CA ALA A 31 -0.60 -21.35 -9.50
C ALA A 31 0.32 -21.08 -8.29
N ALA A 32 1.20 -22.01 -7.93
CA ALA A 32 2.15 -21.84 -6.83
C ALA A 32 3.09 -20.63 -7.01
N GLU A 33 3.57 -20.38 -8.23
CA GLU A 33 4.40 -19.20 -8.54
C GLU A 33 3.61 -17.90 -8.39
N VAL A 34 2.36 -17.88 -8.86
CA VAL A 34 1.46 -16.72 -8.70
C VAL A 34 1.17 -16.44 -7.22
N LYS A 35 0.88 -17.50 -6.44
CA LYS A 35 0.65 -17.42 -4.99
C LYS A 35 1.86 -16.86 -4.25
N LEU A 36 3.07 -17.25 -4.66
CA LEU A 36 4.31 -16.73 -4.07
C LEU A 36 4.45 -15.22 -4.31
N LEU A 37 4.25 -14.75 -5.55
CA LEU A 37 4.28 -13.32 -5.85
C LEU A 37 3.18 -12.54 -5.13
N ALA A 38 1.97 -13.10 -5.06
CA ALA A 38 0.85 -12.48 -4.35
C ALA A 38 1.16 -12.31 -2.85
N ARG A 39 1.74 -13.33 -2.20
CA ARG A 39 2.17 -13.28 -0.78
C ARG A 39 3.24 -12.23 -0.54
N LEU A 40 4.23 -12.17 -1.43
CA LEU A 40 5.31 -11.19 -1.32
C LEU A 40 4.77 -9.78 -1.39
N ALA A 41 3.94 -9.49 -2.40
CA ALA A 41 3.33 -8.17 -2.58
C ALA A 41 2.40 -7.81 -1.41
N GLU A 42 1.54 -8.72 -0.97
CA GLU A 42 0.64 -8.52 0.18
C GLU A 42 1.41 -8.18 1.46
N HIS A 43 2.46 -8.95 1.78
CA HIS A 43 3.24 -8.73 3.00
C HIS A 43 3.90 -7.35 3.01
N LEU A 44 4.43 -6.92 1.86
CA LEU A 44 5.06 -5.61 1.71
C LEU A 44 4.04 -4.47 1.80
N LEU A 45 2.87 -4.63 1.17
CA LEU A 45 1.79 -3.65 1.21
C LEU A 45 1.18 -3.51 2.61
N HIS A 46 1.08 -4.60 3.38
CA HIS A 46 0.55 -4.55 4.74
C HIS A 46 1.38 -3.61 5.63
N GLY A 47 2.71 -3.75 5.63
CA GLY A 47 3.58 -2.90 6.44
C GLY A 47 3.48 -1.41 6.08
N HIS A 48 3.23 -1.13 4.80
CA HIS A 48 2.97 0.20 4.29
C HIS A 48 1.59 0.73 4.73
N GLY A 49 0.51 -0.04 4.53
CA GLY A 49 -0.84 0.34 4.95
C GLY A 49 -0.96 0.58 6.45
N ASP A 50 -0.23 -0.17 7.28
CA ASP A 50 -0.11 0.09 8.71
C ASP A 50 0.47 1.49 9.00
N SER A 51 1.46 1.91 8.22
CA SER A 51 2.10 3.22 8.36
C SER A 51 1.13 4.34 7.98
N GLU A 52 0.33 4.14 6.94
CA GLU A 52 -0.71 5.07 6.49
C GLU A 52 -1.85 5.20 7.48
N GLN A 53 -2.33 4.10 8.03
CA GLN A 53 -3.38 4.11 9.05
C GLN A 53 -2.91 4.86 10.30
N ASN A 54 -1.67 4.62 10.76
CA ASN A 54 -1.08 5.34 11.88
C ASN A 54 -0.92 6.85 11.59
N LEU A 55 -0.50 7.21 10.37
CA LEU A 55 -0.44 8.60 9.93
C LEU A 55 -1.83 9.24 9.94
N ALA A 56 -2.83 8.57 9.38
CA ALA A 56 -4.19 9.07 9.26
C ALA A 56 -4.86 9.24 10.64
N TYR A 57 -4.60 8.34 11.59
CA TYR A 57 -5.00 8.51 13.00
C TYR A 57 -4.33 9.72 13.65
N THR A 58 -3.05 9.95 13.37
CA THR A 58 -2.29 11.08 13.92
C THR A 58 -2.75 12.42 13.31
N ALA A 59 -3.17 12.43 12.04
CA ALA A 59 -3.58 13.59 11.26
C ALA A 59 -4.97 14.18 11.61
N LEU A 60 -5.53 13.81 12.77
CA LEU A 60 -6.86 14.16 13.31
C LEU A 60 -8.02 13.32 12.76
N ASP A 61 -8.39 12.32 13.55
CA ASP A 61 -9.56 11.45 13.37
C ASP A 61 -10.86 12.25 13.08
N HIS A 62 -11.09 13.42 13.70
CA HIS A 62 -12.34 14.16 13.46
C HIS A 62 -12.44 14.78 12.05
N MET A 63 -11.38 15.43 11.57
CA MET A 63 -11.40 16.17 10.30
C MET A 63 -11.43 15.25 9.07
N LEU A 64 -10.67 14.15 9.11
CA LEU A 64 -10.63 13.19 8.01
C LEU A 64 -11.89 12.29 8.00
N LYS A 65 -12.46 11.98 9.17
CA LYS A 65 -13.69 11.19 9.30
C LYS A 65 -14.92 11.93 8.78
N GLU A 66 -15.09 13.21 9.12
CA GLU A 66 -16.21 14.01 8.60
C GLU A 66 -16.22 14.11 7.07
N LYS A 67 -15.04 14.04 6.46
CA LYS A 67 -14.87 14.12 5.01
C LYS A 67 -14.80 12.77 4.31
N GLY A 68 -14.91 11.65 5.03
CA GLY A 68 -14.95 10.31 4.46
C GLY A 68 -13.61 9.73 3.97
N TYR A 69 -12.49 10.45 4.11
CA TYR A 69 -11.16 9.99 3.66
C TYR A 69 -10.73 8.73 4.40
N LEU A 70 -10.93 8.68 5.73
CA LEU A 70 -10.58 7.49 6.53
C LEU A 70 -11.41 6.27 6.12
N GLY A 71 -12.72 6.45 5.92
CA GLY A 71 -13.60 5.36 5.52
C GLY A 71 -13.19 4.77 4.17
N ARG A 72 -12.80 5.62 3.22
CA ARG A 72 -12.25 5.20 1.94
C ARG A 72 -10.93 4.45 2.10
N LEU A 73 -9.97 5.01 2.83
CA LEU A 73 -8.65 4.39 3.07
C LEU A 73 -8.80 2.97 3.62
N TYR A 74 -9.56 2.81 4.71
CA TYR A 74 -9.80 1.48 5.30
C TYR A 74 -10.50 0.51 4.36
N THR A 75 -11.46 1.01 3.57
CA THR A 75 -12.18 0.16 2.61
C THR A 75 -11.24 -0.31 1.51
N GLU A 76 -10.42 0.59 0.95
CA GLU A 76 -9.47 0.27 -0.10
C GLU A 76 -8.40 -0.72 0.38
N HIS A 77 -7.79 -0.51 1.55
CA HIS A 77 -6.82 -1.48 2.13
C HIS A 77 -7.43 -2.87 2.30
N ARG A 78 -8.61 -2.98 2.92
CA ARG A 78 -9.29 -4.28 3.11
C ARG A 78 -9.63 -4.96 1.79
N GLU A 79 -10.02 -4.18 0.79
CA GLU A 79 -10.34 -4.67 -0.53
C GLU A 79 -9.10 -5.11 -1.32
N MET A 80 -7.94 -4.47 -1.09
CA MET A 80 -6.65 -4.90 -1.62
C MET A 80 -6.24 -6.23 -0.99
N ASP A 81 -6.25 -6.31 0.35
CA ASP A 81 -5.93 -7.53 1.09
C ASP A 81 -6.78 -8.71 0.61
N ALA A 82 -8.10 -8.53 0.52
CA ALA A 82 -9.00 -9.58 0.05
C ALA A 82 -8.66 -10.09 -1.36
N ARG A 83 -8.24 -9.20 -2.28
CA ARG A 83 -7.85 -9.60 -3.64
C ARG A 83 -6.54 -10.38 -3.64
N PHE A 84 -5.55 -9.96 -2.85
CA PHE A 84 -4.30 -10.73 -2.69
C PHE A 84 -4.57 -12.09 -2.04
N GLU A 85 -5.35 -12.15 -0.97
CA GLU A 85 -5.75 -13.41 -0.33
C GLU A 85 -6.47 -14.35 -1.31
N HIS A 86 -7.36 -13.82 -2.16
CA HIS A 86 -8.04 -14.62 -3.17
C HIS A 86 -7.07 -15.18 -4.21
N ALA A 87 -6.14 -14.36 -4.71
CA ALA A 87 -5.08 -14.81 -5.62
C ALA A 87 -4.23 -15.94 -4.99
N GLN A 88 -4.03 -15.90 -3.67
CA GLN A 88 -3.30 -16.94 -2.93
C GLN A 88 -4.07 -18.24 -2.75
N ARG A 89 -5.41 -18.18 -2.69
CA ARG A 89 -6.27 -19.35 -2.44
C ARG A 89 -6.68 -20.07 -3.71
N SER A 90 -6.74 -19.39 -4.86
CA SER A 90 -7.14 -20.01 -6.13
C SER A 90 -6.11 -21.05 -6.59
N ASP A 91 -6.57 -22.26 -6.91
CA ASP A 91 -5.76 -23.32 -7.53
C ASP A 91 -5.79 -23.26 -9.06
N ASP A 92 -6.61 -22.40 -9.65
CA ASP A 92 -6.67 -22.16 -11.08
C ASP A 92 -5.62 -21.10 -11.48
N LEU A 93 -4.76 -21.45 -12.44
CA LEU A 93 -3.68 -20.57 -12.90
C LEU A 93 -4.20 -19.30 -13.58
N ALA A 94 -5.24 -19.40 -14.39
CA ALA A 94 -5.78 -18.25 -15.11
C ALA A 94 -6.49 -17.30 -14.14
N GLU A 95 -7.26 -17.86 -13.20
CA GLU A 95 -7.95 -17.11 -12.16
C GLU A 95 -6.96 -16.42 -11.22
N SER A 96 -5.98 -17.15 -10.68
CA SER A 96 -4.96 -16.56 -9.79
C SER A 96 -4.19 -15.42 -10.45
N ARG A 97 -3.83 -15.54 -11.74
CA ARG A 97 -3.23 -14.45 -12.52
C ARG A 97 -4.17 -13.25 -12.64
N GLY A 98 -5.44 -13.48 -12.99
CA GLY A 98 -6.44 -12.41 -13.09
C GLY A 98 -6.64 -11.66 -11.78
N LEU A 99 -6.69 -12.40 -10.66
CA LEU A 99 -6.82 -11.84 -9.32
C LEU A 99 -5.58 -11.02 -8.92
N LEU A 100 -4.37 -11.54 -9.16
CA LEU A 100 -3.14 -10.80 -8.88
C LEU A 100 -3.04 -9.52 -9.71
N MET A 101 -3.34 -9.59 -11.02
CA MET A 101 -3.38 -8.40 -11.88
C MET A 101 -4.41 -7.37 -11.37
N SER A 102 -5.61 -7.83 -10.97
CA SER A 102 -6.62 -6.93 -10.40
C SER A 102 -6.17 -6.30 -9.09
N ALA A 103 -5.43 -7.01 -8.24
CA ALA A 103 -4.90 -6.48 -6.99
C ALA A 103 -3.83 -5.39 -7.24
N ILE A 104 -2.95 -5.62 -8.22
CA ILE A 104 -1.93 -4.64 -8.63
C ILE A 104 -2.60 -3.36 -9.17
N VAL A 105 -3.57 -3.50 -10.08
CA VAL A 105 -4.30 -2.34 -10.64
C VAL A 105 -4.97 -1.52 -9.55
N MET A 106 -5.62 -2.19 -8.58
CA MET A 106 -6.23 -1.50 -7.45
C MET A 106 -5.20 -0.75 -6.60
N SER A 107 -4.06 -1.39 -6.30
CA SER A 107 -2.99 -0.78 -5.51
C SER A 107 -2.46 0.49 -6.17
N ARG A 108 -2.32 0.51 -7.50
CA ARG A 108 -1.91 1.70 -8.25
C ARG A 108 -2.93 2.84 -8.14
N GLU A 109 -4.23 2.53 -8.22
CA GLU A 109 -5.29 3.54 -8.07
C GLU A 109 -5.36 4.10 -6.64
N HIS A 110 -5.12 3.25 -5.65
CA HIS A 110 -5.01 3.65 -4.25
C HIS A 110 -3.85 4.64 -4.04
N PHE A 111 -2.64 4.28 -4.47
CA PHE A 111 -1.47 5.18 -4.37
C PHE A 111 -1.70 6.52 -5.08
N ARG A 112 -2.37 6.48 -6.24
CA ARG A 112 -2.71 7.69 -7.00
C ARG A 112 -3.64 8.59 -6.20
N TYR A 113 -4.67 8.02 -5.57
CA TYR A 113 -5.57 8.77 -4.70
C TYR A 113 -4.82 9.40 -3.52
N GLU A 114 -3.94 8.65 -2.89
CA GLU A 114 -3.22 9.15 -1.71
C GLU A 114 -2.28 10.29 -2.06
N GLU A 115 -1.47 10.13 -3.09
CA GLU A 115 -0.51 11.15 -3.54
C GLU A 115 -1.20 12.42 -4.06
N GLN A 116 -2.35 12.29 -4.71
CA GLN A 116 -3.04 13.43 -5.33
C GLN A 116 -4.00 14.14 -4.36
N GLU A 117 -4.60 13.42 -3.43
CA GLU A 117 -5.69 13.93 -2.59
C GLU A 117 -5.38 13.87 -1.09
N LEU A 118 -4.96 12.69 -0.59
CA LEU A 118 -4.84 12.46 0.86
C LEU A 118 -3.58 13.11 1.45
N PHE A 119 -2.39 12.80 0.93
CA PHE A 119 -1.12 13.32 1.44
C PHE A 119 -1.05 14.85 1.34
N PRO A 120 -1.47 15.51 0.24
CA PRO A 120 -1.52 16.97 0.20
C PRO A 120 -2.50 17.59 1.21
N LEU A 121 -3.58 16.88 1.57
CA LEU A 121 -4.49 17.32 2.62
C LEU A 121 -3.86 17.18 4.00
N ILE A 122 -3.23 16.03 4.29
CA ILE A 122 -2.51 15.78 5.55
C ILE A 122 -1.39 16.81 5.74
N ASP A 123 -0.62 17.10 4.70
CA ASP A 123 0.43 18.11 4.70
C ASP A 123 -0.07 19.53 5.04
N LYS A 124 -1.33 19.84 4.72
CA LYS A 124 -1.96 21.14 5.04
C LYS A 124 -2.50 21.19 6.46
N ILE A 125 -2.92 20.05 7.01
CA ILE A 125 -3.54 19.96 8.34
C ILE A 125 -2.47 19.87 9.42
N LEU A 126 -1.43 19.08 9.18
CA LEU A 126 -0.34 18.87 10.12
C LEU A 126 0.77 19.92 9.93
N GLN A 127 1.38 20.33 11.05
CA GLN A 127 2.57 21.17 11.02
C GLN A 127 3.78 20.38 10.50
N SER A 128 4.70 21.05 9.80
CA SER A 128 5.90 20.43 9.24
C SER A 128 6.71 19.64 10.27
N GLU A 129 6.84 20.15 11.50
CA GLU A 129 7.55 19.47 12.58
C GLU A 129 6.90 18.12 12.96
N SER A 130 5.56 18.04 12.96
CA SER A 130 4.85 16.79 13.21
C SER A 130 5.08 15.77 12.10
N LEU A 131 5.06 16.22 10.84
CA LEU A 131 5.32 15.36 9.67
C LEU A 131 6.75 14.81 9.66
N GLU A 132 7.73 15.62 10.06
CA GLU A 132 9.14 15.22 10.18
C GLU A 132 9.37 14.25 11.35
N LYS A 133 8.72 14.48 12.50
CA LYS A 133 8.77 13.55 13.64
C LYS A 133 8.20 12.18 13.27
N LEU A 134 7.10 12.14 12.54
CA LEU A 134 6.51 10.89 12.03
C LEU A 134 7.45 10.20 11.04
N GLY A 135 8.09 10.95 10.14
CA GLY A 135 9.10 10.41 9.22
C GLY A 135 10.28 9.78 9.95
N ALA A 136 10.83 10.48 10.96
CA ALA A 136 11.94 9.96 11.76
C ALA A 136 11.55 8.72 12.58
N ALA A 137 10.32 8.66 13.10
CA ALA A 137 9.80 7.48 13.81
C ALA A 137 9.66 6.27 12.88
N TRP A 138 9.17 6.49 11.65
CA TRP A 138 9.12 5.45 10.62
C TRP A 138 10.53 4.93 10.29
N GLU A 139 11.51 5.82 10.09
CA GLU A 139 12.90 5.44 9.78
C GLU A 139 13.52 4.59 10.90
N GLN A 140 13.31 4.96 12.16
CA GLN A 140 13.81 4.19 13.31
C GLN A 140 13.20 2.79 13.38
N LYS A 141 11.89 2.66 13.11
CA LYS A 141 11.20 1.36 13.08
C LYS A 141 11.80 0.44 12.01
N HIS A 142 12.14 0.98 10.84
CA HIS A 142 12.63 0.19 9.70
C HIS A 142 14.15 -0.04 9.72
N ALA A 143 14.94 0.85 10.33
CA ALA A 143 16.37 0.63 10.56
C ALA A 143 16.66 -0.47 11.59
N ALA A 144 15.68 -0.81 12.44
CA ALA A 144 15.79 -1.82 13.49
C ALA A 144 15.43 -3.25 13.04
N LEU A 145 14.96 -3.44 11.79
CA LEU A 145 14.67 -4.75 11.24
C LEU A 145 15.96 -5.35 10.64
N PRO A 146 16.41 -6.55 11.07
CA PRO A 146 17.54 -7.20 10.41
C PRO A 146 17.15 -7.58 8.99
N GLY A 147 17.99 -7.18 8.03
CA GLY A 147 17.82 -7.51 6.61
C GLY A 147 18.01 -8.99 6.29
#